data_AF-E3RK99-F1
#
_entry.id   AF-E3RK99-F1
#
_cell.length_a   1.000
_cell.length_b   1.000
_cell.length_c   1.000
_cell.angle_alpha   90.00
_cell.angle_beta   90.00
_cell.angle_gamma   90.00
#
_symmetry.space_group_name_H-M   'P 1'
#
loop_
_entity.id
_entity.type
_entity.pdbx_description
1 polymer ?
#
loop_
_entity_poly.entity_id
_entity_poly.type
_entity_poly.pdbx_seq_one_letter_code
_entity_poly.pdbx_strand_id
1 'polypeptide(L)'
;MQLTNLLSAAVLLASTASATTFENFRDVSCRAWNTSFVEVTKAELQRITKDGYATAAYTGSYSPDSFYIRSKENCPPNSENNYKLIDVPQWAEGYPKKPKQAAWLTAIYYKETDTYRFCSAMGSVQPNGYAGACNDRP
;
A
#
# COMPACT_ATOMS: atom_id res chain seq x y z
N MET A 1 11.34 -58.48 27.10
CA MET A 1 10.56 -57.57 26.24
C MET A 1 10.50 -56.22 26.93
N GLN A 2 11.27 -55.25 26.47
CA GLN A 2 11.20 -53.86 26.93
C GLN A 2 11.17 -52.99 25.68
N LEU A 3 10.02 -52.35 25.45
CA LEU A 3 9.86 -51.29 24.46
C LEU A 3 9.75 -49.98 25.22
N THR A 4 10.85 -49.24 25.24
CA THR A 4 10.96 -47.90 25.78
C THR A 4 10.18 -46.96 24.84
N ASN A 5 9.00 -46.51 25.27
CA ASN A 5 8.23 -45.49 24.59
C ASN A 5 8.96 -44.13 24.72
N LEU A 6 9.64 -43.73 23.65
CA LEU A 6 10.10 -42.36 23.45
C LEU A 6 8.88 -41.50 23.09
N LEU A 7 8.29 -40.84 24.08
CA LEU A 7 7.36 -39.74 23.87
C LEU A 7 8.15 -38.55 23.31
N SER A 8 8.20 -38.45 21.99
CA SER A 8 8.64 -37.24 21.30
C SER A 8 7.68 -36.10 21.67
N ALA A 9 8.11 -35.24 22.59
CA ALA A 9 7.48 -33.96 22.84
C ALA A 9 7.61 -33.11 21.57
N ALA A 10 6.58 -33.18 20.71
CA ALA A 10 6.41 -32.25 19.62
C ALA A 10 6.17 -30.86 20.24
N VAL A 11 7.24 -30.09 20.36
CA VAL A 11 7.17 -28.66 20.65
C VAL A 11 6.50 -28.01 19.44
N LEU A 12 5.18 -27.80 19.54
CA LEU A 12 4.44 -26.95 18.62
C LEU A 12 4.94 -25.53 18.83
N LEU A 13 5.97 -25.16 18.06
CA LEU A 13 6.30 -23.76 17.81
C LEU A 13 5.11 -23.15 17.08
N ALA A 14 4.11 -22.72 17.84
CA ALA A 14 3.15 -21.74 17.37
C ALA A 14 3.98 -20.48 17.07
N SER A 15 4.43 -20.36 15.83
CA SER A 15 4.94 -19.11 15.31
C SER A 15 3.83 -18.10 15.50
N THR A 16 3.97 -17.24 16.49
CA THR A 16 3.22 -15.99 16.56
C THR A 16 3.65 -15.20 15.34
N ALA A 17 3.02 -15.46 14.19
CA ALA A 17 3.10 -14.58 13.05
C ALA A 17 2.54 -13.26 13.56
N SER A 18 3.44 -12.32 13.86
CA SER A 18 3.06 -10.95 14.16
C SER A 18 2.14 -10.50 13.04
N ALA A 19 0.96 -9.99 13.40
CA ALA A 19 0.03 -9.53 12.40
C ALA A 19 0.68 -8.39 11.60
N THR A 20 0.51 -8.43 10.27
CA THR A 20 0.94 -7.35 9.39
C THR A 20 0.46 -6.01 9.92
N THR A 21 1.40 -5.08 10.10
CA THR A 21 1.12 -3.76 10.63
C THR A 21 0.88 -2.77 9.50
N PHE A 22 -0.03 -1.83 9.72
CA PHE A 22 -0.37 -0.79 8.75
C PHE A 22 -0.30 0.58 9.40
N GLU A 23 0.57 1.45 8.87
CA GLU A 23 0.84 2.77 9.41
C GLU A 23 0.40 3.88 8.46
N ASN A 24 -0.10 4.98 9.03
CA ASN A 24 -0.53 6.20 8.32
C ASN A 24 -1.70 6.03 7.33
N PHE A 25 -2.30 4.85 7.27
CA PHE A 25 -3.55 4.59 6.57
C PHE A 25 -4.72 5.30 7.25
N ARG A 26 -5.55 5.96 6.42
CA ARG A 26 -6.74 6.72 6.78
C ARG A 26 -7.73 6.65 5.63
N ASP A 27 -8.96 7.10 5.84
CA ASP A 27 -9.92 7.24 4.74
C ASP A 27 -9.40 8.31 3.77
N VAL A 28 -9.45 8.02 2.47
CA VAL A 28 -8.97 8.95 1.43
C VAL A 28 -10.03 9.10 0.36
N SER A 29 -10.38 10.35 0.08
CA SER A 29 -11.28 10.68 -1.02
C SER A 29 -10.49 11.30 -2.17
N CYS A 30 -10.49 10.65 -3.33
CA CYS A 30 -9.80 11.14 -4.52
C CYS A 30 -10.76 11.38 -5.67
N ARG A 31 -10.41 12.36 -6.52
CA ARG A 31 -11.17 12.64 -7.74
C ARG A 31 -10.96 11.53 -8.77
N ALA A 32 -12.03 10.82 -9.10
CA ALA A 32 -12.07 9.83 -10.15
C ALA A 32 -12.11 10.48 -11.55
N TRP A 33 -12.04 9.67 -12.61
CA TRP A 33 -12.06 10.17 -14.00
C TRP A 33 -13.34 10.94 -14.32
N ASN A 34 -14.48 10.46 -13.83
CA ASN A 34 -15.78 11.11 -13.99
C ASN A 34 -15.94 12.40 -13.16
N THR A 35 -14.85 12.92 -12.57
CA THR A 35 -14.78 14.11 -11.71
C THR A 35 -15.45 14.00 -10.35
N SER A 36 -16.12 12.89 -10.04
CA SER A 36 -16.65 12.64 -8.70
C SER A 36 -15.52 12.36 -7.71
N PHE A 37 -15.76 12.68 -6.44
CA PHE A 37 -14.87 12.29 -5.35
C PHE A 37 -15.30 10.92 -4.84
N VAL A 38 -14.39 9.96 -4.90
CA VAL A 38 -14.61 8.58 -4.44
C VAL A 38 -13.78 8.36 -3.18
N GLU A 39 -14.48 8.13 -2.07
CA GLU A 39 -13.87 7.76 -0.81
C GLU A 39 -13.53 6.26 -0.79
N VAL A 40 -12.31 5.94 -0.36
CA VAL A 40 -11.88 4.59 -0.06
C VAL A 40 -11.44 4.57 1.40
N THR A 41 -12.03 3.67 2.16
CA THR A 41 -11.81 3.60 3.61
C THR A 41 -10.40 3.11 3.92
N LYS A 42 -9.93 3.42 5.13
CA LYS A 42 -8.67 2.95 5.71
C LYS A 42 -8.53 1.44 5.55
N ALA A 43 -9.55 0.67 5.94
CA ALA A 43 -9.53 -0.79 5.90
C ALA A 43 -9.38 -1.30 4.46
N GLU A 44 -10.07 -0.66 3.52
CA GLU A 44 -10.01 -1.03 2.11
C GLU A 44 -8.65 -0.66 1.49
N LEU A 45 -8.07 0.49 1.82
CA LEU A 45 -6.72 0.86 1.38
C LEU A 45 -5.65 -0.08 1.94
N GLN A 46 -5.78 -0.53 3.18
CA GLN A 46 -4.89 -1.54 3.77
C GLN A 46 -4.96 -2.85 3.00
N ARG A 47 -6.18 -3.31 2.67
CA ARG A 47 -6.42 -4.51 1.87
C ARG A 47 -5.82 -4.38 0.47
N ILE A 48 -6.13 -3.30 -0.25
CA ILE A 48 -5.59 -3.00 -1.59
C ILE A 48 -4.07 -2.96 -1.57
N THR A 49 -3.48 -2.32 -0.55
CA THR A 49 -2.03 -2.26 -0.42
C THR A 49 -1.45 -3.65 -0.26
N LYS A 50 -1.94 -4.45 0.69
CA LYS A 50 -1.40 -5.78 0.95
C LYS A 50 -1.53 -6.69 -0.27
N ASP A 51 -2.69 -6.69 -0.91
CA ASP A 51 -2.98 -7.53 -2.07
C ASP A 51 -2.18 -7.09 -3.31
N GLY A 52 -1.99 -5.77 -3.48
CA GLY A 52 -1.38 -5.18 -4.67
C GLY A 52 0.14 -4.96 -4.59
N TYR A 53 0.75 -4.89 -3.39
CA TYR A 53 2.16 -4.51 -3.25
C TYR A 53 3.13 -5.46 -3.96
N ALA A 54 2.87 -6.77 -3.88
CA ALA A 54 3.73 -7.78 -4.49
C ALA A 54 3.75 -7.67 -6.02
N THR A 55 2.61 -7.31 -6.62
CA THR A 55 2.39 -7.27 -8.08
C THR A 55 2.43 -5.86 -8.68
N ALA A 56 2.61 -4.82 -7.86
CA ALA A 56 2.67 -3.44 -8.32
C ALA A 56 3.77 -3.26 -9.38
N ALA A 57 3.36 -2.76 -10.55
CA ALA A 57 4.20 -2.69 -11.74
C ALA A 57 5.29 -1.61 -11.65
N TYR A 58 5.07 -0.58 -10.83
CA TYR A 58 6.04 0.49 -10.63
C TYR A 58 6.73 0.32 -9.27
N THR A 59 8.06 0.27 -9.31
CA THR A 59 8.93 0.41 -8.15
C THR A 59 9.86 1.59 -8.42
N GLY A 60 9.86 2.56 -7.50
CA GLY A 60 10.74 3.72 -7.56
C GLY A 60 11.81 3.65 -6.48
N SER A 61 12.98 4.21 -6.77
CA SER A 61 13.99 4.47 -5.74
C SER A 61 13.49 5.56 -4.82
N TYR A 62 13.63 5.35 -3.51
CA TYR A 62 13.29 6.35 -2.52
C TYR A 62 14.12 7.62 -2.72
N SER A 63 13.44 8.77 -2.72
CA SER A 63 14.02 10.09 -2.65
C SER A 63 13.14 10.96 -1.76
N PRO A 64 13.71 11.70 -0.79
CA PRO A 64 12.94 12.57 0.10
C PRO A 64 12.25 13.72 -0.65
N ASP A 65 12.73 14.06 -1.84
CA ASP A 65 12.18 15.13 -2.68
C ASP A 65 11.19 14.59 -3.74
N SER A 66 10.86 13.29 -3.68
CA SER A 66 9.94 12.68 -4.62
C SER A 66 8.52 13.19 -4.44
N PHE A 67 7.88 13.61 -5.54
CA PHE A 67 6.45 13.97 -5.54
C PHE A 67 5.55 12.86 -4.98
N TYR A 68 5.98 11.60 -5.07
CA TYR A 68 5.25 10.41 -4.60
C TYR A 68 5.38 10.19 -3.09
N ILE A 69 6.30 10.89 -2.41
CA ILE A 69 6.55 10.85 -0.97
C ILE A 69 6.23 12.24 -0.40
N ARG A 70 4.94 12.51 -0.16
CA ARG A 70 4.49 13.85 0.27
C ARG A 70 4.82 14.20 1.72
N SER A 71 5.01 13.21 2.58
CA SER A 71 5.40 13.41 3.97
C SER A 71 6.61 12.55 4.31
N LYS A 72 7.79 13.14 4.13
CA LYS A 72 9.10 12.56 4.43
C LYS A 72 9.21 12.01 5.86
N GLU A 73 8.58 12.68 6.83
CA GLU A 73 8.54 12.23 8.23
C GLU A 73 7.68 10.98 8.39
N ASN A 74 6.61 10.90 7.60
CA ASN A 74 5.67 9.79 7.64
C ASN A 74 6.07 8.62 6.74
N CYS A 75 7.13 8.73 5.94
CA CYS A 75 7.62 7.67 5.05
C CYS A 75 9.16 7.68 4.91
N PRO A 76 9.90 7.20 5.93
CA PRO A 76 11.33 6.98 5.83
C PRO A 76 11.65 5.82 4.86
N PRO A 77 12.89 5.72 4.34
CA PRO A 77 13.27 4.61 3.47
C PRO A 77 13.24 3.25 4.21
N ASN A 78 12.97 2.18 3.47
CA ASN A 78 13.22 0.80 3.91
C ASN A 78 14.64 0.35 3.56
N SER A 79 15.02 -0.88 3.95
CA SER A 79 16.33 -1.47 3.65
C SER A 79 16.63 -1.63 2.16
N GLU A 80 15.59 -1.72 1.31
CA GLU A 80 15.71 -1.76 -0.15
C GLU A 80 15.75 -0.37 -0.79
N ASN A 81 15.59 0.69 0.01
CA ASN A 81 15.51 2.08 -0.42
C ASN A 81 14.52 2.29 -1.60
N ASN A 82 13.34 1.70 -1.50
CA ASN A 82 12.32 1.74 -2.56
C ASN A 82 10.92 2.06 -2.05
N TYR A 83 10.04 2.43 -2.98
CA TYR A 83 8.59 2.54 -2.79
C TYR A 83 7.86 1.94 -3.99
N LYS A 84 6.57 1.64 -3.82
CA LYS A 84 5.71 1.15 -4.90
C LYS A 84 4.48 2.02 -5.06
N LEU A 85 4.03 2.16 -6.32
CA LEU A 85 2.72 2.73 -6.66
C LEU A 85 1.75 1.58 -6.85
N ILE A 86 0.68 1.58 -6.06
CA ILE A 86 -0.33 0.53 -6.02
C ILE A 86 -1.62 1.12 -6.55
N ASP A 87 -2.16 0.50 -7.60
CA ASP A 87 -3.41 0.97 -8.21
C ASP A 87 -4.56 0.87 -7.20
N VAL A 88 -5.41 1.90 -7.19
CA VAL A 88 -6.65 1.93 -6.41
C VAL A 88 -7.82 1.93 -7.40
N PRO A 89 -8.41 0.76 -7.70
CA PRO A 89 -9.39 0.61 -8.77
C PRO A 89 -10.58 1.56 -8.66
N GLN A 90 -11.01 1.87 -7.44
CA GLN A 90 -12.10 2.78 -7.14
C GLN A 90 -11.85 4.19 -7.69
N TRP A 91 -10.60 4.66 -7.68
CA TRP A 91 -10.25 5.99 -8.20
C TRP A 91 -10.07 6.00 -9.73
N ALA A 92 -10.02 4.83 -10.37
CA ALA A 92 -9.94 4.67 -11.82
C ALA A 92 -11.34 4.50 -12.47
N GLU A 93 -12.42 4.58 -11.69
CA GLU A 93 -13.77 4.38 -12.20
C GLU A 93 -14.10 5.34 -13.35
N GLY A 94 -14.63 4.77 -14.44
CA GLY A 94 -14.96 5.49 -15.67
C GLY A 94 -13.78 5.83 -16.57
N TYR A 95 -12.53 5.47 -16.20
CA TYR A 95 -11.36 5.76 -17.03
C TYR A 95 -11.35 4.85 -18.29
N PRO A 96 -11.29 5.41 -19.52
CA PRO A 96 -11.51 4.66 -20.77
C PRO A 96 -10.34 3.77 -21.20
N LYS A 97 -9.19 3.83 -20.52
CA LYS A 97 -7.99 3.03 -20.79
C LYS A 97 -7.51 2.40 -19.49
N LYS A 98 -6.66 1.37 -19.49
CA LYS A 98 -5.98 0.98 -18.24
C LYS A 98 -5.02 2.11 -17.85
N PRO A 99 -5.12 2.68 -16.63
CA PRO A 99 -4.20 3.74 -16.23
C PRO A 99 -2.79 3.14 -16.13
N LYS A 100 -1.86 3.68 -16.92
CA LYS A 100 -0.45 3.28 -16.80
C LYS A 100 0.24 3.95 -15.61
N GLN A 101 -0.28 5.11 -15.15
CA GLN A 101 0.29 5.97 -14.09
C GLN A 101 -0.76 6.91 -13.46
N ALA A 102 -1.93 6.40 -13.10
CA ALA A 102 -3.02 7.22 -12.56
C ALA A 102 -3.85 6.42 -11.57
N ALA A 103 -4.48 7.07 -10.59
CA ALA A 103 -5.31 6.42 -9.56
C ALA A 103 -4.54 5.39 -8.72
N TRP A 104 -3.57 5.86 -7.93
CA TRP A 104 -2.71 5.00 -7.11
C TRP A 104 -2.51 5.58 -5.70
N LEU A 105 -2.04 4.71 -4.81
CA LEU A 105 -1.41 5.08 -3.56
C LEU A 105 0.08 4.70 -3.58
N THR A 106 0.89 5.45 -2.85
CA THR A 106 2.30 5.12 -2.64
C THR A 106 2.46 4.45 -1.28
N ALA A 107 3.12 3.30 -1.26
CA ALA A 107 3.46 2.61 -0.02
C ALA A 107 4.93 2.16 0.02
N ILE A 108 5.45 2.05 1.23
CA ILE A 108 6.73 1.42 1.54
C ILE A 108 6.44 0.20 2.43
N TYR A 109 7.10 -0.92 2.13
CA TYR A 109 7.05 -2.13 2.95
C TYR A 109 8.37 -2.33 3.71
N TYR A 110 8.28 -2.57 5.01
CA TYR A 110 9.40 -2.86 5.91
C TYR A 110 9.35 -4.34 6.28
N LYS A 111 10.28 -5.12 5.71
CA LYS A 111 10.34 -6.58 5.90
C LYS A 111 10.64 -6.97 7.34
N GLU A 112 11.42 -6.14 8.02
CA GLU A 112 11.91 -6.37 9.38
C GLU A 112 10.78 -6.37 10.41
N THR A 113 9.71 -5.62 10.14
CA THR A 113 8.57 -5.43 11.05
C THR A 113 7.22 -5.86 10.44
N ASP A 114 7.23 -6.50 9.27
CA ASP A 114 6.02 -6.80 8.47
C ASP A 114 5.04 -5.61 8.43
N THR A 115 5.54 -4.45 7.99
CA THR A 115 4.79 -3.19 8.06
C THR A 115 4.62 -2.55 6.69
N TYR A 116 3.38 -2.22 6.33
CA TYR A 116 3.07 -1.34 5.20
C TYR A 116 2.81 0.07 5.71
N ARG A 117 3.42 1.06 5.06
CA ARG A 117 3.27 2.47 5.40
C ARG A 117 2.74 3.25 4.22
N PHE A 118 1.62 3.94 4.42
CA PHE A 118 1.02 4.82 3.42
C PHE A 118 1.77 6.15 3.36
N CYS A 119 2.14 6.59 2.14
CA CYS A 119 2.90 7.82 1.93
C CYS A 119 2.08 8.94 1.28
N SER A 120 1.36 8.62 0.21
CA SER A 120 0.53 9.57 -0.52
C SER A 120 -0.49 8.83 -1.38
N ALA A 121 -1.46 9.57 -1.89
CA ALA A 121 -2.43 9.09 -2.87
C ALA A 121 -2.58 10.11 -4.00
N MET A 122 -2.94 9.61 -5.17
CA MET A 122 -3.27 10.42 -6.35
C MET A 122 -4.49 9.83 -7.05
N GLY A 123 -5.44 10.69 -7.41
CA GLY A 123 -6.63 10.29 -8.16
C GLY A 123 -6.33 9.97 -9.62
N SER A 124 -7.37 9.73 -10.42
CA SER A 124 -7.20 9.52 -11.86
C SER A 124 -6.67 10.78 -12.54
N VAL A 125 -5.75 10.62 -13.49
CA VAL A 125 -5.39 11.66 -14.47
C VAL A 125 -6.65 12.02 -15.24
N GLN A 126 -6.88 13.29 -15.49
CA GLN A 126 -8.09 13.90 -16.04
C GLN A 126 -7.93 14.17 -17.56
N PRO A 127 -9.00 14.47 -18.32
CA PRO A 127 -8.90 14.66 -19.78
C PRO A 127 -7.87 15.71 -20.23
N ASN A 128 -7.60 16.71 -19.39
CA ASN A 128 -6.61 17.75 -19.61
C ASN A 128 -5.17 17.37 -19.17
N GLY A 129 -4.94 16.10 -18.80
CA GLY A 129 -3.65 15.61 -18.32
C GLY A 129 -3.36 15.91 -16.84
N TYR A 130 -4.27 16.58 -16.11
CA TYR A 130 -4.07 16.89 -14.70
C TYR A 130 -4.30 15.66 -13.80
N ALA A 131 -3.43 15.42 -12.83
CA ALA A 131 -3.62 14.37 -11.83
C ALA A 131 -4.78 14.70 -10.88
N GLY A 132 -5.71 13.75 -10.68
CA GLY A 132 -6.85 13.92 -9.78
C GLY A 132 -6.41 14.29 -8.36
N ALA A 133 -7.07 15.30 -7.78
CA ALA A 133 -6.80 15.73 -6.41
C ALA A 133 -7.32 14.69 -5.41
N CYS A 134 -6.57 14.47 -4.35
CA CYS A 134 -7.01 13.69 -3.19
C CYS A 134 -7.16 14.62 -1.99
N ASN A 135 -8.29 14.48 -1.30
CA ASN A 135 -8.51 15.00 0.03
C ASN A 135 -8.11 13.90 1.00
N ASP A 136 -6.83 13.85 1.32
CA ASP A 136 -6.25 12.92 2.27
C ASP A 136 -5.98 13.63 3.60
N ARG A 137 -6.93 14.48 4.05
CA ARG A 137 -6.78 15.32 5.27
C ARG A 137 -6.23 14.47 6.43
N PRO A 138 -5.16 14.93 7.11
CA PRO A 138 -4.66 14.27 8.31
C PRO A 138 -5.70 14.28 9.44
#